data_AF-R9TLB5-F1
#
_entry.id   AF-R9TLB5-F1
#
_cell.length_a   1.000
_cell.length_b   1.000
_cell.length_c   1.000
_cell.angle_alpha   90.00
_cell.angle_beta   90.00
_cell.angle_gamma   90.00
#
_symmetry.space_group_name_H-M   'P 1'
#
loop_
_entity.id
_entity.type
_entity.pdbx_description
1 polymer ?
#
loop_
_entity_poly.entity_id
_entity_poly.type
_entity_poly.pdbx_seq_one_letter_code
_entity_poly.pdbx_strand_id
1 'polypeptide(L)'
;MHSARATAHAIAHALGFSMEQMTEHSMLVNVSDVRGRASPVTVVKSPVTLNKTKLHYGCDTLQGMELYNYEEAYLWSLRNAKDELMSPLGERTAGYYTALTMAAFEDLGYYKAVWGMEEPMAWGNNSGCEFLTTPCSEKTPTAYPSMFCDKNDATSIRCTSNRQALGTCSFSIDKAGSDETDTCMFVFPPGGSPQYFFCAMEGPDTLPGSLHGKGSWCLDTEPLTLQTKNAQIGKLSLHAVCAAVRCEGGKVKVKYIGGSDFEPCPEGGSITPKSKHFEGGRKIKCPRYEEVCTIGANGSSLITLTKTTTAKAATMAVGLLLLFPVCSSPRSLPWWRRRCRFEQQPQQSTSCAGRAMMRRRFSRSRRLQHVEMEDDCSATALSPPPLAPRRKVVKACVSC
;
A
#
# COMPACT_ATOMS: atom_id res chain seq x y z
N MET A 1 -1.80 10.42 -9.19
CA MET A 1 -1.09 9.18 -9.58
C MET A 1 0.39 9.46 -9.52
N HIS A 2 1.13 8.66 -8.76
CA HIS A 2 2.59 8.78 -8.69
C HIS A 2 3.18 7.72 -9.61
N SER A 3 3.72 8.12 -10.76
CA SER A 3 4.36 7.19 -11.71
C SER A 3 5.44 6.34 -11.04
N ALA A 4 6.16 6.92 -10.07
CA ALA A 4 7.14 6.21 -9.25
C ALA A 4 6.56 4.99 -8.50
N ARG A 5 5.29 5.04 -8.08
CA ARG A 5 4.63 3.95 -7.35
C ARG A 5 4.16 2.83 -8.26
N ALA A 6 3.63 3.15 -9.43
CA ALA A 6 3.34 2.16 -10.47
C ALA A 6 4.63 1.45 -10.92
N THR A 7 5.73 2.19 -11.10
CA THR A 7 7.04 1.59 -11.40
C THR A 7 7.52 0.68 -10.27
N ALA A 8 7.41 1.12 -9.00
CA ALA A 8 7.80 0.29 -7.86
C ALA A 8 6.95 -0.98 -7.73
N HIS A 9 5.65 -0.90 -8.02
CA HIS A 9 4.73 -2.06 -8.03
C HIS A 9 5.16 -3.09 -9.09
N ALA A 10 5.41 -2.64 -10.32
CA ALA A 10 5.90 -3.51 -11.39
C ALA A 10 7.27 -4.14 -11.07
N ILE A 11 8.19 -3.35 -10.48
CA ILE A 11 9.49 -3.86 -10.01
C ILE A 11 9.29 -4.92 -8.93
N ALA A 12 8.36 -4.72 -7.99
CA ALA A 12 8.12 -5.68 -6.91
C ALA A 12 7.66 -7.04 -7.46
N HIS A 13 6.78 -7.07 -8.47
CA HIS A 13 6.46 -8.31 -9.18
C HIS A 13 7.70 -8.96 -9.80
N ALA A 14 8.53 -8.19 -10.52
CA ALA A 14 9.76 -8.70 -11.13
C ALA A 14 10.78 -9.24 -10.11
N LEU A 15 10.77 -8.70 -8.88
CA LEU A 15 11.64 -9.14 -7.78
C LEU A 15 11.13 -10.38 -7.04
N GLY A 16 9.95 -10.91 -7.40
CA GLY A 16 9.43 -12.16 -6.86
C GLY A 16 8.20 -12.02 -5.98
N PHE A 17 7.54 -10.85 -5.93
CA PHE A 17 6.22 -10.74 -5.33
C PHE A 17 5.19 -11.46 -6.23
N SER A 18 5.07 -12.77 -6.08
CA SER A 18 4.14 -13.61 -6.84
C SER A 18 3.73 -14.84 -6.04
N MET A 19 2.57 -15.41 -6.37
CA MET A 19 2.12 -16.67 -5.75
C MET A 19 3.09 -17.82 -6.01
N GLU A 20 3.70 -17.90 -7.20
CA GLU A 20 4.66 -18.95 -7.54
C GLU A 20 5.84 -18.95 -6.57
N GLN A 21 6.47 -17.79 -6.37
CA GLN A 21 7.60 -17.64 -5.47
C GLN A 21 7.19 -17.88 -4.02
N MET A 22 6.05 -17.33 -3.57
CA MET A 22 5.57 -17.58 -2.21
C MET A 22 5.24 -19.06 -1.96
N THR A 23 4.83 -19.81 -3.00
CA THR A 23 4.59 -21.26 -2.92
C THR A 23 5.89 -22.03 -2.82
N GLU A 24 6.87 -21.73 -3.68
CA GLU A 24 8.20 -22.36 -3.68
C GLU A 24 8.88 -22.23 -2.31
N HIS A 25 8.72 -21.07 -1.67
CA HIS A 25 9.27 -20.77 -0.34
C HIS A 25 8.36 -21.19 0.83
N SER A 26 7.28 -21.93 0.57
CA SER A 26 6.36 -22.44 1.61
C SER A 26 5.76 -21.35 2.52
N MET A 27 5.55 -20.15 1.96
CA MET A 27 5.07 -18.97 2.68
C MET A 27 3.54 -18.93 2.82
N LEU A 28 2.81 -19.75 2.06
CA LEU A 28 1.36 -19.69 1.97
C LEU A 28 0.66 -20.73 2.85
N VAL A 29 -0.57 -20.42 3.26
CA VAL A 29 -1.52 -21.36 3.86
C VAL A 29 -2.94 -20.94 3.48
N ASN A 30 -3.86 -21.91 3.37
CA ASN A 30 -5.28 -21.62 3.15
C ASN A 30 -6.01 -21.65 4.49
N VAL A 31 -6.80 -20.62 4.75
CA VAL A 31 -7.57 -20.45 5.99
C VAL A 31 -9.05 -20.48 5.66
N SER A 32 -9.79 -21.38 6.31
CA SER A 32 -11.25 -21.49 6.16
C SER A 32 -12.00 -20.46 7.01
N ASP A 33 -13.26 -20.23 6.69
CA ASP A 33 -14.21 -19.41 7.46
C ASP A 33 -13.77 -17.96 7.71
N VAL A 34 -12.88 -17.43 6.87
CA VAL A 34 -12.45 -16.03 6.92
C VAL A 34 -13.67 -15.15 6.61
N ARG A 35 -14.17 -14.45 7.64
CA ARG A 35 -15.36 -13.59 7.56
C ARG A 35 -16.60 -14.32 7.05
N GLY A 36 -16.72 -15.61 7.31
CA GLY A 36 -17.84 -16.44 6.86
C GLY A 36 -17.82 -16.79 5.37
N ARG A 37 -16.67 -16.64 4.68
CA ARG A 37 -16.50 -17.11 3.30
C ARG A 37 -16.54 -18.63 3.23
N ALA A 38 -17.28 -19.16 2.26
CA ALA A 38 -17.39 -20.61 2.02
C ALA A 38 -16.09 -21.21 1.48
N SER A 39 -15.38 -20.46 0.63
CA SER A 39 -14.09 -20.88 0.07
C SER A 39 -12.94 -20.45 0.98
N PRO A 40 -11.92 -21.30 1.17
CA PRO A 40 -10.72 -20.93 1.90
C PRO A 40 -10.01 -19.74 1.25
N VAL A 41 -9.41 -18.89 2.07
CA VAL A 41 -8.64 -17.74 1.61
C VAL A 41 -7.16 -18.02 1.78
N THR A 42 -6.36 -17.74 0.76
CA THR A 42 -4.90 -17.87 0.81
C THR A 42 -4.30 -16.69 1.58
N VAL A 43 -3.46 -17.00 2.57
CA VAL A 43 -2.73 -16.00 3.36
C VAL A 43 -1.23 -16.28 3.38
N VAL A 44 -0.44 -15.23 3.52
CA VAL A 44 1.02 -15.32 3.73
C VAL A 44 1.31 -15.47 5.22
N LYS A 45 1.79 -16.66 5.62
CA LYS A 45 2.07 -17.06 7.02
C LYS A 45 3.55 -17.03 7.39
N SER A 46 4.41 -16.59 6.48
CA SER A 46 5.85 -16.59 6.72
C SER A 46 6.23 -15.71 7.93
N PRO A 47 7.30 -16.04 8.66
CA PRO A 47 7.51 -15.53 10.01
C PRO A 47 7.57 -14.01 10.13
N VAL A 48 8.33 -13.34 9.25
CA VAL A 48 8.49 -11.88 9.31
C VAL A 48 7.22 -11.18 8.88
N THR A 49 6.58 -11.68 7.81
CA THR A 49 5.32 -11.15 7.27
C THR A 49 4.22 -11.26 8.31
N LEU A 50 4.03 -12.44 8.89
CA LEU A 50 3.04 -12.66 9.94
C LEU A 50 3.25 -11.72 11.13
N ASN A 51 4.50 -11.56 11.59
CA ASN A 51 4.80 -10.65 12.69
C ASN A 51 4.44 -9.19 12.35
N LYS A 52 4.86 -8.70 11.17
CA LYS A 52 4.54 -7.32 10.74
C LYS A 52 3.05 -7.12 10.51
N THR A 53 2.33 -8.12 10.02
CA THR A 53 0.87 -8.12 9.92
C THR A 53 0.20 -8.00 11.29
N LYS A 54 0.60 -8.83 12.26
CA LYS A 54 0.07 -8.77 13.64
C LYS A 54 0.27 -7.38 14.26
N LEU A 55 1.46 -6.81 14.07
CA LEU A 55 1.80 -5.47 14.54
C LEU A 55 0.97 -4.39 13.85
N HIS A 56 0.80 -4.46 12.52
CA HIS A 56 0.02 -3.47 11.78
C HIS A 56 -1.43 -3.44 12.24
N TYR A 57 -2.08 -4.59 12.37
CA TYR A 57 -3.50 -4.64 12.75
C TYR A 57 -3.73 -4.66 14.27
N GLY A 58 -2.70 -4.88 15.09
CA GLY A 58 -2.85 -5.07 16.54
C GLY A 58 -3.62 -6.36 16.87
N CYS A 59 -3.35 -7.45 16.15
CA CYS A 59 -4.08 -8.71 16.31
C CYS A 59 -3.16 -9.94 16.37
N ASP A 60 -2.92 -10.47 17.57
CA ASP A 60 -1.96 -11.57 17.78
C ASP A 60 -2.45 -12.94 17.32
N THR A 61 -3.76 -13.11 17.10
CA THR A 61 -4.37 -14.38 16.70
C THR A 61 -4.37 -14.63 15.19
N LEU A 62 -3.83 -13.69 14.40
CA LEU A 62 -3.77 -13.85 12.95
C LEU A 62 -2.93 -15.04 12.52
N GLN A 63 -3.36 -15.66 11.42
CA GLN A 63 -2.69 -16.78 10.78
C GLN A 63 -1.81 -16.33 9.59
N GLY A 64 -2.05 -15.14 9.04
CA GLY A 64 -1.28 -14.59 7.93
C GLY A 64 -1.87 -13.29 7.37
N MET A 65 -1.17 -12.72 6.38
CA MET A 65 -1.66 -11.59 5.58
C MET A 65 -2.47 -12.10 4.39
N GLU A 66 -3.70 -11.63 4.25
CA GLU A 66 -4.60 -12.07 3.18
C GLU A 66 -4.14 -11.64 1.78
N LEU A 67 -4.08 -12.60 0.86
CA LEU A 67 -3.89 -12.36 -0.56
C LEU A 67 -5.23 -12.33 -1.28
N TYR A 68 -5.24 -11.61 -2.40
CA TYR A 68 -6.36 -11.48 -3.29
C TYR A 68 -5.90 -11.71 -4.73
N ASN A 69 -6.65 -12.51 -5.47
CA ASN A 69 -6.40 -12.73 -6.89
C ASN A 69 -7.10 -11.64 -7.72
N TYR A 70 -6.33 -10.66 -8.16
CA TYR A 70 -6.78 -9.60 -9.04
C TYR A 70 -6.26 -9.86 -10.46
N GLU A 71 -7.15 -10.21 -11.39
CA GLU A 71 -6.79 -10.43 -12.81
C GLU A 71 -5.57 -11.36 -12.98
N GLU A 72 -5.59 -12.52 -12.30
CA GLU A 72 -4.53 -13.54 -12.28
C GLU A 72 -3.25 -13.16 -11.50
N ALA A 73 -3.18 -11.95 -10.93
CA ALA A 73 -2.11 -11.52 -10.05
C ALA A 73 -2.52 -11.61 -8.57
N TYR A 74 -1.69 -12.28 -7.77
CA TYR A 74 -1.88 -12.32 -6.31
C TYR A 74 -1.26 -11.09 -5.66
N LEU A 75 -2.13 -10.27 -5.08
CA LEU A 75 -1.83 -9.00 -4.42
C LEU A 75 -2.29 -9.04 -2.96
N TRP A 76 -1.88 -8.06 -2.15
CA TRP A 76 -2.50 -7.88 -0.83
C TRP A 76 -3.99 -7.58 -0.98
N SER A 77 -4.80 -8.18 -0.11
CA SER A 77 -6.24 -7.94 -0.08
C SER A 77 -6.54 -6.44 -0.05
N LEU A 78 -7.34 -5.97 -1.03
CA LEU A 78 -7.76 -4.58 -1.10
C LEU A 78 -8.45 -4.16 0.19
N ARG A 79 -9.27 -5.05 0.76
CA ARG A 79 -9.95 -4.85 2.03
C ARG A 79 -9.00 -4.49 3.15
N ASN A 80 -7.90 -5.23 3.26
CA ASN A 80 -7.01 -5.16 4.41
C ASN A 80 -5.89 -4.14 4.21
N ALA A 81 -5.50 -3.85 2.96
CA ALA A 81 -4.31 -3.09 2.63
C ALA A 81 -4.53 -2.12 1.45
N LYS A 82 -5.67 -1.43 1.41
CA LYS A 82 -6.11 -0.58 0.29
C LYS A 82 -5.02 0.34 -0.28
N ASP A 83 -4.28 1.01 0.61
CA ASP A 83 -3.30 2.04 0.24
C ASP A 83 -1.86 1.50 0.11
N GLU A 84 -1.66 0.19 0.19
CA GLU A 84 -0.36 -0.49 0.11
C GLU A 84 0.14 -0.58 -1.35
N LEU A 85 1.46 -0.60 -1.54
CA LEU A 85 2.13 -0.73 -2.83
C LEU A 85 1.60 -1.92 -3.66
N MET A 86 1.52 -3.10 -3.07
CA MET A 86 1.11 -4.36 -3.69
C MET A 86 -0.37 -4.67 -3.46
N SER A 87 -1.23 -3.64 -3.37
CA SER A 87 -2.70 -3.78 -3.40
C SER A 87 -3.24 -3.51 -4.82
N PRO A 88 -4.42 -4.05 -5.19
CA PRO A 88 -5.07 -3.78 -6.48
C PRO A 88 -5.30 -2.30 -6.81
N LEU A 89 -5.39 -1.46 -5.77
CA LEU A 89 -5.51 -0.01 -5.94
C LEU A 89 -4.22 0.74 -5.59
N GLY A 90 -3.11 0.07 -5.27
CA GLY A 90 -1.85 0.69 -4.84
C GLY A 90 -1.33 1.75 -5.82
N GLU A 91 -1.45 1.51 -7.11
CA GLU A 91 -1.04 2.46 -8.16
C GLU A 91 -1.99 3.67 -8.30
N ARG A 92 -3.24 3.51 -7.85
CA ARG A 92 -4.30 4.53 -7.91
C ARG A 92 -4.49 5.28 -6.59
N THR A 93 -3.97 4.74 -5.50
CA THR A 93 -3.99 5.33 -4.15
C THR A 93 -2.60 5.84 -3.79
N ALA A 94 -2.13 5.62 -2.56
CA ALA A 94 -0.80 6.06 -2.12
C ALA A 94 0.31 5.15 -2.62
N GLY A 95 0.06 3.83 -2.64
CA GLY A 95 1.08 2.82 -2.92
C GLY A 95 2.19 2.83 -1.87
N TYR A 96 1.82 2.89 -0.58
CA TYR A 96 2.78 2.90 0.53
C TYR A 96 3.64 1.64 0.47
N TYR A 97 4.97 1.80 0.49
CA TYR A 97 5.90 0.68 0.58
C TYR A 97 6.03 0.31 2.06
N THR A 98 5.09 -0.49 2.54
CA THR A 98 4.94 -0.76 3.97
C THR A 98 5.81 -1.91 4.45
N ALA A 99 5.83 -2.12 5.76
CA ALA A 99 6.42 -3.29 6.39
C ALA A 99 5.83 -4.61 5.89
N LEU A 100 4.61 -4.64 5.33
CA LEU A 100 3.98 -5.85 4.80
C LEU A 100 4.74 -6.38 3.58
N THR A 101 4.93 -5.52 2.56
CA THR A 101 5.66 -5.89 1.34
C THR A 101 7.15 -6.10 1.62
N MET A 102 7.75 -5.26 2.47
CA MET A 102 9.15 -5.45 2.88
C MET A 102 9.38 -6.79 3.58
N ALA A 103 8.46 -7.21 4.45
CA ALA A 103 8.54 -8.49 5.14
C ALA A 103 8.38 -9.69 4.18
N ALA A 104 7.47 -9.59 3.22
CA ALA A 104 7.30 -10.63 2.20
C ALA A 104 8.60 -10.84 1.41
N PHE A 105 9.29 -9.76 1.04
CA PHE A 105 10.59 -9.87 0.37
C PHE A 105 11.70 -10.46 1.24
N GLU A 106 11.71 -10.17 2.54
CA GLU A 106 12.68 -10.78 3.45
C GLU A 106 12.42 -12.28 3.63
N ASP A 107 11.15 -12.69 3.74
CA ASP A 107 10.76 -14.08 3.87
C ASP A 107 10.97 -14.93 2.59
N LEU A 108 11.02 -14.29 1.41
CA LEU A 108 11.48 -14.93 0.17
C LEU A 108 12.97 -15.32 0.21
N GLY A 109 13.74 -14.80 1.17
CA GLY A 109 15.14 -15.16 1.39
C GLY A 109 16.14 -14.53 0.40
N TYR A 110 15.69 -13.84 -0.64
CA TYR A 110 16.55 -13.14 -1.60
C TYR A 110 17.05 -11.79 -1.07
N TYR A 111 16.29 -11.16 -0.17
CA TYR A 111 16.51 -9.78 0.26
C TYR A 111 16.54 -9.67 1.79
N LYS A 112 17.05 -8.54 2.27
CA LYS A 112 16.89 -8.12 3.67
C LYS A 112 16.28 -6.74 3.69
N ALA A 113 15.21 -6.57 4.45
CA ALA A 113 14.57 -5.29 4.62
C ALA A 113 15.45 -4.37 5.46
N VAL A 114 15.48 -3.09 5.07
CA VAL A 114 16.11 -2.05 5.88
C VAL A 114 15.03 -1.46 6.79
N TRP A 115 14.82 -2.11 7.94
CA TRP A 115 13.83 -1.68 8.93
C TRP A 115 14.10 -0.25 9.43
N GLY A 116 13.03 0.50 9.69
CA GLY A 116 13.04 1.94 9.92
C GLY A 116 12.80 2.77 8.66
N MET A 117 12.70 2.13 7.48
CA MET A 117 12.35 2.77 6.21
C MET A 117 10.94 2.43 5.72
N GLU A 118 10.21 1.55 6.43
CA GLU A 118 8.83 1.24 6.11
C GLU A 118 7.96 2.49 6.14
N GLU A 119 7.13 2.64 5.11
CA GLU A 119 6.14 3.72 5.10
C GLU A 119 4.93 3.31 5.94
N PRO A 120 4.43 4.21 6.82
CA PRO A 120 3.23 3.94 7.59
C PRO A 120 2.00 4.02 6.69
N MET A 121 1.10 3.06 6.84
CA MET A 121 -0.20 3.05 6.17
C MET A 121 -1.29 3.20 7.24
N ALA A 122 -2.10 4.27 7.17
CA ALA A 122 -3.18 4.50 8.12
C ALA A 122 -4.29 3.43 8.01
N TRP A 123 -4.52 2.91 6.80
CA TRP A 123 -5.52 1.88 6.54
C TRP A 123 -5.23 0.60 7.32
N GLY A 124 -6.14 0.19 8.19
CA GLY A 124 -6.04 -1.02 9.01
C GLY A 124 -5.09 -0.90 10.20
N ASN A 125 -4.40 0.22 10.39
CA ASN A 125 -3.44 0.35 11.49
C ASN A 125 -4.14 0.32 12.85
N ASN A 126 -3.77 -0.64 13.71
CA ASN A 126 -4.38 -0.90 15.01
C ASN A 126 -5.92 -1.05 14.97
N SER A 127 -6.46 -1.61 13.89
CA SER A 127 -7.91 -1.84 13.76
C SER A 127 -8.44 -3.01 14.59
N GLY A 128 -7.56 -3.83 15.16
CA GLY A 128 -7.90 -4.99 15.99
C GLY A 128 -8.34 -6.21 15.18
N CYS A 129 -8.49 -7.34 15.87
CA CYS A 129 -8.85 -8.61 15.24
C CYS A 129 -10.22 -8.60 14.58
N GLU A 130 -11.19 -7.89 15.17
CA GLU A 130 -12.56 -7.83 14.68
C GLU A 130 -12.62 -7.30 13.24
N PHE A 131 -11.73 -6.37 12.89
CA PHE A 131 -11.60 -5.88 11.53
C PHE A 131 -11.32 -7.01 10.55
N LEU A 132 -10.54 -8.03 10.92
CA LEU A 132 -10.09 -9.07 10.01
C LEU A 132 -11.01 -10.29 10.01
N THR A 133 -11.69 -10.54 11.13
CA THR A 133 -12.54 -11.72 11.34
C THR A 133 -14.02 -11.49 11.06
N THR A 134 -14.51 -10.25 11.18
CA THR A 134 -15.93 -9.93 11.04
C THR A 134 -16.21 -9.39 9.63
N PRO A 135 -17.27 -9.87 8.95
CA PRO A 135 -17.69 -9.31 7.67
C PRO A 135 -18.24 -7.89 7.81
N CYS A 136 -18.26 -7.18 6.71
CA CYS A 136 -18.88 -5.88 6.55
C CYS A 136 -20.37 -5.93 6.87
N SER A 137 -20.82 -4.88 7.54
CA SER A 137 -22.20 -4.68 7.94
C SER A 137 -22.51 -3.20 7.97
N GLU A 138 -23.77 -2.84 8.24
CA GLU A 138 -24.19 -1.44 8.41
C GLU A 138 -23.47 -0.73 9.56
N LYS A 139 -22.88 -1.47 10.52
CA LYS A 139 -22.09 -0.92 11.63
C LYS A 139 -20.65 -0.62 11.25
N THR A 140 -20.16 -1.19 10.15
CA THR A 140 -18.75 -1.13 9.75
C THR A 140 -18.24 0.31 9.53
N PRO A 141 -19.01 1.23 8.89
CA PRO A 141 -18.61 2.64 8.80
C PRO A 141 -18.46 3.34 10.15
N THR A 142 -19.24 2.95 11.15
CA THR A 142 -19.16 3.52 12.51
C THR A 142 -18.00 2.93 13.31
N ALA A 143 -17.72 1.64 13.14
CA ALA A 143 -16.59 0.97 13.78
C ALA A 143 -15.23 1.41 13.21
N TYR A 144 -15.19 1.69 11.89
CA TYR A 144 -13.97 2.04 11.18
C TYR A 144 -14.15 3.28 10.27
N PRO A 145 -14.45 4.46 10.85
CA PRO A 145 -14.82 5.66 10.09
C PRO A 145 -13.68 6.27 9.26
N SER A 146 -12.43 5.89 9.52
CA SER A 146 -11.26 6.28 8.72
C SER A 146 -11.05 5.41 7.49
N MET A 147 -11.70 4.24 7.41
CA MET A 147 -11.57 3.28 6.31
C MET A 147 -12.84 3.21 5.48
N PHE A 148 -13.99 3.11 6.14
CA PHE A 148 -15.27 2.86 5.47
C PHE A 148 -16.24 4.01 5.67
N CYS A 149 -17.17 4.12 4.73
CA CYS A 149 -18.22 5.12 4.73
C CYS A 149 -19.58 4.46 4.50
N ASP A 150 -20.64 5.13 4.94
CA ASP A 150 -22.01 4.68 4.70
C ASP A 150 -22.37 4.92 3.23
N LYS A 151 -22.87 3.87 2.55
CA LYS A 151 -23.38 3.96 1.17
C LYS A 151 -24.46 5.02 0.99
N ASN A 152 -25.18 5.35 2.06
CA ASN A 152 -26.22 6.38 2.06
C ASN A 152 -25.64 7.81 2.14
N ASP A 153 -24.36 7.96 2.49
CA ASP A 153 -23.63 9.24 2.56
C ASP A 153 -22.97 9.61 1.22
N ALA A 154 -23.70 9.41 0.12
CA ALA A 154 -23.19 9.65 -1.24
C ALA A 154 -22.98 11.14 -1.58
N THR A 155 -23.60 12.05 -0.81
CA THR A 155 -23.57 13.51 -1.04
C THR A 155 -22.53 14.24 -0.19
N SER A 156 -21.79 13.54 0.66
CA SER A 156 -20.68 14.12 1.41
C SER A 156 -19.36 13.97 0.65
N ILE A 157 -18.70 15.11 0.41
CA ILE A 157 -17.31 15.12 -0.03
C ILE A 157 -16.41 15.01 1.19
N ARG A 158 -15.53 14.01 1.19
CA ARG A 158 -14.58 13.70 2.25
C ARG A 158 -13.18 13.49 1.67
N CYS A 159 -12.17 13.46 2.52
CA CYS A 159 -10.85 13.04 2.09
C CYS A 159 -10.79 11.54 1.85
N THR A 160 -10.05 11.14 0.83
CA THR A 160 -9.62 9.74 0.70
C THR A 160 -8.72 9.35 1.88
N SER A 161 -8.66 8.06 2.21
CA SER A 161 -7.85 7.54 3.33
C SER A 161 -6.37 7.94 3.26
N ASN A 162 -5.83 8.09 2.05
CA ASN A 162 -4.47 8.55 1.81
C ASN A 162 -4.29 10.07 1.74
N ARG A 163 -5.36 10.85 1.96
CA ARG A 163 -5.37 12.33 1.92
C ARG A 163 -4.88 12.98 0.63
N GLN A 164 -4.75 12.25 -0.48
CA GLN A 164 -4.26 12.83 -1.74
C GLN A 164 -5.37 13.49 -2.57
N ALA A 165 -6.63 13.14 -2.28
CA ALA A 165 -7.78 13.59 -3.04
C ALA A 165 -9.01 13.81 -2.18
N LEU A 166 -9.92 14.61 -2.69
CA LEU A 166 -11.31 14.60 -2.28
C LEU A 166 -12.03 13.43 -2.97
N GLY A 167 -13.10 12.95 -2.35
CA GLY A 167 -13.94 11.90 -2.93
C GLY A 167 -15.31 11.82 -2.27
N THR A 168 -16.12 10.90 -2.77
CA THR A 168 -17.43 10.56 -2.20
C THR A 168 -17.46 9.08 -1.84
N CYS A 169 -18.43 8.69 -1.01
CA CYS A 169 -18.65 7.29 -0.68
C CYS A 169 -19.21 6.53 -1.90
N SER A 170 -18.35 6.00 -2.75
CA SER A 170 -18.74 5.55 -4.09
C SER A 170 -18.06 4.27 -4.59
N PHE A 171 -17.00 3.82 -3.92
CA PHE A 171 -16.27 2.62 -4.32
C PHE A 171 -16.44 1.53 -3.27
N SER A 172 -16.72 0.31 -3.73
CA SER A 172 -16.90 -0.85 -2.87
C SER A 172 -15.74 -1.82 -3.03
N ILE A 173 -15.35 -2.52 -1.97
CA ILE A 173 -14.19 -3.44 -2.00
C ILE A 173 -14.43 -4.61 -2.97
N ASP A 174 -15.66 -5.13 -3.05
CA ASP A 174 -16.06 -6.21 -3.99
C ASP A 174 -15.96 -5.80 -5.46
N LYS A 175 -15.96 -4.49 -5.77
CA LYS A 175 -15.74 -4.01 -7.15
C LYS A 175 -14.29 -4.19 -7.63
N ALA A 176 -13.37 -4.55 -6.74
CA ALA A 176 -12.04 -5.01 -7.13
C ALA A 176 -11.98 -6.51 -7.42
N GLY A 177 -13.09 -7.24 -7.32
CA GLY A 177 -13.36 -8.46 -8.08
C GLY A 177 -14.24 -9.50 -7.35
N SER A 178 -14.53 -10.59 -8.07
CA SER A 178 -15.85 -11.24 -8.10
C SER A 178 -16.26 -12.19 -6.97
N ASP A 179 -15.42 -12.44 -5.96
CA ASP A 179 -15.70 -13.45 -4.91
C ASP A 179 -15.88 -12.86 -3.50
N GLU A 180 -15.88 -11.54 -3.35
CA GLU A 180 -16.14 -10.92 -2.06
C GLU A 180 -17.63 -10.66 -1.87
N THR A 181 -18.30 -11.50 -1.08
CA THR A 181 -19.62 -11.16 -0.50
C THR A 181 -19.54 -10.02 0.54
N ASP A 182 -18.32 -9.58 0.83
CA ASP A 182 -17.95 -8.60 1.84
C ASP A 182 -18.05 -7.17 1.26
N THR A 183 -19.26 -6.61 1.28
CA THR A 183 -19.54 -5.31 0.64
C THR A 183 -19.34 -4.15 1.61
N CYS A 184 -18.20 -3.47 1.50
CA CYS A 184 -17.91 -2.25 2.24
C CYS A 184 -17.58 -1.12 1.29
N MET A 185 -18.20 0.04 1.51
CA MET A 185 -17.91 1.25 0.76
C MET A 185 -16.79 2.05 1.42
N PHE A 186 -15.97 2.70 0.59
CA PHE A 186 -14.97 3.67 1.04
C PHE A 186 -14.97 4.91 0.16
N VAL A 187 -14.37 5.98 0.68
CA VAL A 187 -14.26 7.26 -0.03
C VAL A 187 -13.25 7.12 -1.16
N PHE A 188 -13.70 7.43 -2.37
CA PHE A 188 -12.85 7.39 -3.57
C PHE A 188 -13.19 8.56 -4.50
N PRO A 189 -12.23 9.05 -5.30
CA PRO A 189 -12.53 10.05 -6.31
C PRO A 189 -13.54 9.48 -7.32
N PRO A 190 -14.57 10.23 -7.75
CA PRO A 190 -15.55 9.73 -8.72
C PRO A 190 -14.88 9.26 -10.02
N GLY A 191 -15.46 8.26 -10.70
CA GLY A 191 -14.95 7.79 -11.99
C GLY A 191 -14.98 8.88 -13.07
N GLY A 192 -13.91 9.03 -13.85
CA GLY A 192 -13.79 10.08 -14.87
C GLY A 192 -13.63 11.50 -14.29
N SER A 193 -13.32 11.62 -12.99
CA SER A 193 -13.23 12.91 -12.32
C SER A 193 -12.22 13.87 -12.95
N PRO A 194 -12.56 15.17 -12.98
CA PRO A 194 -11.59 16.21 -13.31
C PRO A 194 -10.38 16.19 -12.38
N GLN A 195 -9.24 16.68 -12.87
CA GLN A 195 -7.96 16.72 -12.15
C GLN A 195 -8.06 17.45 -10.79
N TYR A 196 -9.06 18.32 -10.60
CA TYR A 196 -9.28 19.09 -9.37
C TYR A 196 -9.82 18.31 -8.17
N PHE A 197 -10.15 17.02 -8.29
CA PHE A 197 -10.36 16.20 -7.09
C PHE A 197 -9.03 15.83 -6.40
N PHE A 198 -7.91 15.92 -7.12
CA PHE A 198 -6.58 15.65 -6.57
C PHE A 198 -5.93 16.94 -6.11
N CYS A 199 -5.58 17.01 -4.83
CA CYS A 199 -5.10 18.27 -4.24
C CYS A 199 -3.77 18.74 -4.82
N ALA A 200 -2.90 17.81 -5.21
CA ALA A 200 -1.59 18.12 -5.78
C ALA A 200 -1.66 18.69 -7.21
N MET A 201 -2.79 18.51 -7.91
CA MET A 201 -2.99 19.01 -9.26
C MET A 201 -3.48 20.45 -9.22
N GLU A 202 -3.13 21.24 -10.25
CA GLU A 202 -3.78 22.53 -10.44
C GLU A 202 -5.27 22.30 -10.76
N GLY A 203 -6.14 23.05 -10.09
CA GLY A 203 -7.58 22.92 -10.23
C GLY A 203 -8.24 24.29 -10.17
N PRO A 204 -9.39 24.49 -10.83
CA PRO A 204 -10.16 25.72 -10.69
C PRO A 204 -10.72 25.84 -9.26
N ASP A 205 -11.12 27.05 -8.88
CA ASP A 205 -11.75 27.37 -7.58
C ASP A 205 -13.20 26.82 -7.46
N THR A 206 -13.50 25.69 -8.12
CA THR A 206 -14.85 25.08 -8.16
C THR A 206 -15.26 24.46 -6.83
N LEU A 207 -14.29 24.05 -6.01
CA LEU A 207 -14.51 23.58 -4.64
C LEU A 207 -14.10 24.69 -3.66
N PRO A 208 -15.06 25.47 -3.12
CA PRO A 208 -14.82 26.49 -2.11
C PRO A 208 -13.89 26.01 -0.99
N GLY A 209 -12.94 26.85 -0.59
CA GLY A 209 -12.04 26.55 0.52
C GLY A 209 -10.82 25.72 0.14
N SER A 210 -10.72 25.18 -1.09
CA SER A 210 -9.62 24.31 -1.50
C SER A 210 -8.50 25.05 -2.22
N LEU A 211 -7.30 25.04 -1.62
CA LEU A 211 -6.05 25.46 -2.23
C LEU A 211 -5.35 24.28 -2.91
N HIS A 212 -5.42 24.25 -4.24
CA HIS A 212 -4.80 23.25 -5.09
C HIS A 212 -3.34 23.58 -5.43
N GLY A 213 -2.58 22.56 -5.82
CA GLY A 213 -1.22 22.69 -6.35
C GLY A 213 -0.19 21.83 -5.64
N LYS A 214 1.06 21.92 -6.10
CA LYS A 214 2.15 21.07 -5.59
C LYS A 214 2.33 21.22 -4.08
N GLY A 215 2.23 20.10 -3.36
CA GLY A 215 2.35 20.06 -1.90
C GLY A 215 1.02 20.27 -1.17
N SER A 216 -0.10 20.37 -1.88
CA SER A 216 -1.43 20.36 -1.28
C SER A 216 -1.94 18.95 -1.02
N TRP A 217 -2.58 18.80 0.15
CA TRP A 217 -3.19 17.57 0.65
C TRP A 217 -4.62 17.83 1.06
N CYS A 218 -5.43 16.79 1.09
CA CYS A 218 -6.79 16.82 1.56
C CYS A 218 -6.82 16.78 3.09
N LEU A 219 -7.41 17.82 3.69
CA LEU A 219 -7.60 17.94 5.13
C LEU A 219 -9.09 17.91 5.46
N ASP A 220 -9.45 17.18 6.51
CA ASP A 220 -10.82 17.10 6.99
C ASP A 220 -11.26 18.44 7.58
N THR A 221 -12.52 18.80 7.40
CA THR A 221 -13.10 20.03 7.93
C THR A 221 -14.39 19.77 8.69
N GLU A 222 -14.79 20.74 9.51
CA GLU A 222 -16.21 20.87 9.84
C GLU A 222 -17.05 21.08 8.57
N PRO A 223 -18.33 20.66 8.55
CA PRO A 223 -19.14 20.70 7.33
C PRO A 223 -19.26 22.12 6.77
N LEU A 224 -18.85 22.29 5.52
CA LEU A 224 -18.99 23.50 4.72
C LEU A 224 -20.20 23.31 3.78
N THR A 225 -21.07 24.31 3.71
CA THR A 225 -22.24 24.26 2.82
C THR A 225 -21.87 24.85 1.47
N LEU A 226 -22.00 24.06 0.40
CA LEU A 226 -21.85 24.56 -0.95
C LEU A 226 -23.14 25.27 -1.38
N GLN A 227 -23.08 26.60 -1.49
CA GLN A 227 -24.15 27.42 -2.06
C GLN A 227 -24.03 27.39 -3.59
N THR A 228 -24.49 26.31 -4.24
CA THR A 228 -24.55 26.25 -5.71
C THR A 228 -25.88 26.82 -6.21
N LYS A 229 -25.84 27.71 -7.21
CA LYS A 229 -27.04 28.25 -7.90
C LYS A 229 -27.82 27.18 -8.70
N ASN A 230 -27.32 25.95 -8.75
CA ASN A 230 -27.89 24.87 -9.53
C ASN A 230 -28.73 23.96 -8.61
N ALA A 231 -30.06 24.07 -8.67
CA ALA A 231 -31.00 23.36 -7.80
C ALA A 231 -30.96 21.82 -7.93
N GLN A 232 -30.37 21.30 -9.02
CA GLN A 232 -30.14 19.87 -9.26
C GLN A 232 -28.90 19.33 -8.50
N ILE A 233 -27.94 20.22 -8.14
CA ILE A 233 -26.82 19.89 -7.23
C ILE A 233 -27.35 20.15 -5.81
N GLY A 234 -28.34 19.37 -5.42
CA GLY A 234 -28.93 19.46 -4.08
C GLY A 234 -27.87 19.19 -3.02
N LYS A 235 -27.61 20.20 -2.18
CA LYS A 235 -27.02 20.12 -0.84
C LYS A 235 -25.83 19.14 -0.68
N LEU A 236 -24.79 19.31 -1.48
CA LEU A 236 -23.53 18.61 -1.28
C LEU A 236 -22.84 19.13 0.00
N SER A 237 -22.51 18.24 0.92
CA SER A 237 -21.85 18.59 2.18
C SER A 237 -20.35 18.44 2.03
N LEU A 238 -19.59 19.52 2.16
CA LEU A 238 -18.14 19.50 2.01
C LEU A 238 -17.48 19.35 3.38
N HIS A 239 -16.92 18.17 3.67
CA HIS A 239 -16.21 17.85 4.90
C HIS A 239 -14.69 17.80 4.72
N ALA A 240 -14.20 18.36 3.61
CA ALA A 240 -12.81 18.23 3.18
C ALA A 240 -12.40 19.42 2.33
N VAL A 241 -11.14 19.84 2.43
CA VAL A 241 -10.55 20.86 1.57
C VAL A 241 -9.12 20.49 1.20
N CYS A 242 -8.66 20.94 0.04
CA CYS A 242 -7.23 20.93 -0.25
C CYS A 242 -6.53 22.09 0.45
N ALA A 243 -5.37 21.84 1.06
CA ALA A 243 -4.53 22.87 1.62
C ALA A 243 -3.05 22.51 1.45
N ALA A 244 -2.21 23.51 1.24
CA ALA A 244 -0.77 23.30 1.12
C ALA A 244 -0.20 22.88 2.49
N VAL A 245 0.54 21.77 2.51
CA VAL A 245 1.16 21.24 3.71
C VAL A 245 2.68 21.43 3.64
N ARG A 246 3.26 21.84 4.76
CA ARG A 246 4.71 21.91 4.95
C ARG A 246 5.09 21.19 6.23
N CYS A 247 6.02 20.26 6.11
CA CYS A 247 6.48 19.41 7.19
C CYS A 247 7.88 19.86 7.64
N GLU A 248 8.05 20.18 8.92
CA GLU A 248 9.31 20.67 9.46
C GLU A 248 9.49 20.20 10.91
N GLY A 249 10.59 19.51 11.21
CA GLY A 249 10.91 19.07 12.57
C GLY A 249 9.84 18.18 13.21
N GLY A 250 9.22 17.28 12.44
CA GLY A 250 8.14 16.41 12.91
C GLY A 250 6.79 17.13 13.12
N LYS A 251 6.65 18.36 12.64
CA LYS A 251 5.43 19.17 12.79
C LYS A 251 4.81 19.49 11.43
N VAL A 252 3.49 19.57 11.41
CA VAL A 252 2.69 19.96 10.25
C VAL A 252 2.38 21.46 10.33
N LYS A 253 2.61 22.16 9.23
CA LYS A 253 2.11 23.53 8.99
C LYS A 253 1.21 23.51 7.77
N VAL A 254 0.15 24.30 7.80
CA VAL A 254 -0.88 24.33 6.76
C VAL A 254 -1.05 25.75 6.24
N LYS A 255 -1.19 25.89 4.92
CA LYS A 255 -1.63 27.11 4.26
C LYS A 255 -2.91 26.80 3.48
N TYR A 256 -4.00 27.48 3.85
CA TYR A 256 -5.33 27.35 3.25
C TYR A 256 -5.62 28.50 2.27
N ILE A 257 -6.67 28.38 1.46
CA ILE A 257 -7.03 29.42 0.48
C ILE A 257 -7.41 30.73 1.18
N GLY A 258 -6.82 31.84 0.74
CA GLY A 258 -6.98 33.15 1.38
C GLY A 258 -6.12 33.35 2.64
N GLY A 259 -5.36 32.35 3.08
CA GLY A 259 -4.33 32.51 4.10
C GLY A 259 -3.04 33.11 3.52
N SER A 260 -2.41 34.03 4.24
CA SER A 260 -1.17 34.67 3.79
C SER A 260 0.03 33.70 3.86
N ASP A 261 0.18 33.01 4.99
CA ASP A 261 1.33 32.17 5.32
C ASP A 261 0.94 30.80 5.88
N PHE A 262 1.96 29.95 6.08
CA PHE A 262 1.82 28.65 6.73
C PHE A 262 1.65 28.82 8.23
N GLU A 263 0.57 28.25 8.77
CA GLU A 263 0.25 28.28 10.20
C GLU A 263 0.49 26.90 10.84
N PRO A 264 0.92 26.82 12.12
CA PRO A 264 1.06 25.54 12.82
C PRO A 264 -0.26 24.78 12.90
N CYS A 265 -0.24 23.49 12.55
CA CYS A 265 -1.38 22.59 12.67
C CYS A 265 -1.00 21.40 13.57
N PRO A 266 -1.19 21.51 14.90
CA PRO A 266 -0.81 20.45 15.82
C PRO A 266 -1.69 19.21 15.61
N GLU A 267 -1.07 18.03 15.54
CA GLU A 267 -1.75 16.74 15.36
C GLU A 267 -2.92 16.56 16.35
N GLY A 268 -4.08 16.11 15.84
CA GLY A 268 -5.31 15.95 16.62
C GLY A 268 -6.02 17.26 16.97
N GLY A 269 -5.39 18.41 16.70
CA GLY A 269 -5.97 19.74 16.86
C GLY A 269 -6.78 20.20 15.66
N SER A 270 -7.05 21.50 15.63
CA SER A 270 -7.71 22.15 14.50
C SER A 270 -7.30 23.61 14.40
N ILE A 271 -7.39 24.17 13.19
CA ILE A 271 -7.19 25.59 12.92
C ILE A 271 -8.49 26.24 12.48
N THR A 272 -8.66 27.52 12.77
CA THR A 272 -9.80 28.32 12.30
C THR A 272 -9.33 29.27 11.20
N PRO A 273 -9.58 28.94 9.93
CA PRO A 273 -9.19 29.80 8.81
C PRO A 273 -9.83 31.18 8.92
N LYS A 274 -9.06 32.23 8.64
CA LYS A 274 -9.56 33.62 8.58
C LYS A 274 -10.20 33.99 7.25
N SER A 275 -10.25 33.03 6.32
CA SER A 275 -10.70 33.22 4.96
C SER A 275 -12.22 33.22 4.88
N LYS A 276 -12.78 34.09 4.03
CA LYS A 276 -14.23 34.17 3.76
C LYS A 276 -14.84 32.86 3.26
N HIS A 277 -14.02 31.94 2.76
CA HIS A 277 -14.47 30.61 2.34
C HIS A 277 -14.88 29.70 3.50
N PHE A 278 -14.56 30.07 4.75
CA PHE A 278 -14.86 29.32 5.97
C PHE A 278 -15.82 30.11 6.88
N GLU A 279 -16.99 30.46 6.33
CA GLU A 279 -18.02 31.22 7.05
C GLU A 279 -18.42 30.53 8.37
N GLY A 280 -18.65 31.32 9.42
CA GLY A 280 -19.06 30.81 10.73
C GLY A 280 -17.94 30.21 11.58
N GLY A 281 -16.67 30.43 11.23
CA GLY A 281 -15.52 29.98 12.04
C GLY A 281 -15.25 28.47 11.93
N ARG A 282 -15.66 27.87 10.80
CA ARG A 282 -15.49 26.44 10.52
C ARG A 282 -14.03 26.04 10.55
N LYS A 283 -13.74 24.91 11.18
CA LYS A 283 -12.36 24.49 11.44
C LYS A 283 -11.85 23.49 10.42
N ILE A 284 -10.55 23.57 10.14
CA ILE A 284 -9.79 22.52 9.45
C ILE A 284 -9.13 21.66 10.54
N LYS A 285 -9.33 20.34 10.47
CA LYS A 285 -8.72 19.38 11.39
C LYS A 285 -7.27 19.12 10.99
N CYS A 286 -6.38 19.07 11.98
CA CYS A 286 -4.98 18.83 11.73
C CYS A 286 -4.71 17.33 11.57
N PRO A 287 -4.11 16.90 10.44
CA PRO A 287 -3.80 15.50 10.20
C PRO A 287 -2.66 15.04 11.10
N ARG A 288 -2.44 13.72 11.15
CA ARG A 288 -1.19 13.20 11.73
C ARG A 288 -0.02 13.50 10.81
N TYR A 289 1.17 13.64 11.40
CA TYR A 289 2.38 13.86 10.60
C TYR A 289 2.57 12.76 9.54
N GLU A 290 2.35 11.51 9.92
CA GLU A 290 2.56 10.34 9.07
C GLU A 290 1.64 10.30 7.83
N GLU A 291 0.47 10.94 7.88
CA GLU A 291 -0.54 10.90 6.81
C GLU A 291 -0.23 11.88 5.66
N VAL A 292 0.62 12.89 5.88
CA VAL A 292 0.89 13.97 4.91
C VAL A 292 2.37 14.32 4.73
N CYS A 293 3.27 13.73 5.53
CA CYS A 293 4.70 14.07 5.55
C CYS A 293 5.65 12.91 5.20
N THR A 294 5.12 11.75 4.82
CA THR A 294 5.92 10.53 4.55
C THR A 294 6.14 10.27 3.06
N ILE A 295 5.35 10.93 2.20
CA ILE A 295 5.45 10.84 0.75
C ILE A 295 5.58 12.25 0.15
N GLY A 296 6.51 12.41 -0.79
CA GLY A 296 6.68 13.63 -1.57
C GLY A 296 5.63 13.78 -2.67
N ALA A 297 5.46 15.00 -3.19
CA ALA A 297 4.48 15.26 -4.27
C ALA A 297 4.73 14.47 -5.57
N ASN A 298 5.95 13.96 -5.77
CA ASN A 298 6.35 13.08 -6.88
C ASN A 298 6.23 11.57 -6.54
N GLY A 299 5.71 11.24 -5.36
CA GLY A 299 5.59 9.87 -4.86
C GLY A 299 6.84 9.32 -4.18
N SER A 300 7.95 10.07 -4.10
CA SER A 300 9.15 9.57 -3.40
C SER A 300 8.89 9.42 -1.91
N SER A 301 9.46 8.39 -1.28
CA SER A 301 9.46 8.31 0.18
C SER A 301 10.24 9.48 0.79
N LEU A 302 9.72 10.04 1.88
CA LEU A 302 10.40 11.05 2.71
C LEU A 302 10.89 10.47 4.04
N ILE A 303 10.71 9.16 4.24
CA ILE A 303 11.27 8.47 5.40
C ILE A 303 12.79 8.47 5.28
N THR A 304 13.45 8.85 6.36
CA THR A 304 14.91 8.83 6.47
C THR A 304 15.29 8.02 7.69
N LEU A 305 16.31 7.18 7.56
CA LEU A 305 16.89 6.49 8.71
C LEU A 305 17.43 7.55 9.67
N THR A 306 16.75 7.71 10.80
CA THR A 306 17.36 8.40 11.93
C THR A 306 18.48 7.49 12.42
N LYS A 307 19.74 7.86 12.14
CA LYS A 307 20.89 7.26 12.82
C LYS A 307 20.73 7.54 14.31
N THR A 308 20.08 6.65 15.04
CA THR A 308 20.07 6.72 16.49
C THR A 308 21.53 6.61 16.92
N THR A 309 21.99 7.67 17.57
CA THR A 309 23.33 7.88 18.07
C THR A 309 23.70 6.78 19.06
N THR A 310 24.40 5.74 18.58
CA THR A 310 25.21 4.82 19.39
C THR A 310 26.47 5.50 19.93
N ALA A 311 26.32 6.69 20.51
CA ALA A 311 27.42 7.47 21.07
C ALA A 311 26.94 8.31 22.27
N LYS A 312 26.36 7.66 23.30
CA LYS A 312 26.21 8.23 24.66
C LYS A 312 25.76 7.20 25.70
N ALA A 313 26.33 5.99 25.67
CA ALA A 313 26.22 5.02 26.75
C ALA A 313 27.58 4.36 27.00
N ALA A 314 28.59 5.17 27.29
CA ALA A 314 29.91 4.69 27.74
C ALA A 314 30.63 5.76 28.56
N THR A 315 29.98 6.34 29.58
CA THR A 315 30.69 7.06 30.65
C THR A 315 29.81 7.23 31.88
N MET A 316 30.00 6.35 32.88
CA MET A 316 29.66 6.40 34.31
C MET A 316 29.45 4.92 34.72
N ALA A 317 30.20 4.26 35.61
CA ALA A 317 31.04 4.74 36.70
C ALA A 317 32.23 3.78 36.92
N VAL A 318 33.41 4.35 37.15
CA VAL A 318 34.56 3.68 37.78
C VAL A 318 34.73 4.34 39.16
N GLY A 319 34.83 3.52 40.22
CA GLY A 319 35.05 3.90 41.61
C GLY A 319 33.78 3.72 42.47
N LEU A 320 33.78 3.04 43.62
CA LEU A 320 34.86 2.78 44.57
C LEU A 320 34.41 1.71 45.60
N LEU A 321 35.36 0.86 46.04
CA LEU A 321 35.49 0.15 47.34
C LEU A 321 34.46 -0.94 47.73
N LEU A 322 34.87 -2.22 47.72
CA LEU A 322 35.41 -2.99 48.86
C LEU A 322 34.45 -3.06 50.07
N LEU A 323 33.85 -4.25 50.27
CA LEU A 323 33.77 -4.96 51.56
C LEU A 323 33.46 -6.44 51.27
N PHE A 324 34.38 -7.32 51.66
CA PHE A 324 34.19 -8.77 51.70
C PHE A 324 33.15 -9.14 52.78
N PRO A 325 32.49 -10.29 52.65
CA PRO A 325 32.75 -11.29 53.68
C PRO A 325 33.05 -12.68 53.13
N VAL A 326 34.04 -13.27 53.80
CA VAL A 326 34.49 -14.65 53.77
C VAL A 326 33.30 -15.58 54.02
N CYS A 327 33.13 -16.61 53.18
CA CYS A 327 32.56 -17.86 53.65
C CYS A 327 33.18 -19.05 52.90
N SER A 328 33.59 -20.00 53.71
CA SER A 328 34.46 -21.15 53.49
C SER A 328 33.85 -22.27 52.64
N SER A 329 34.66 -22.87 51.76
CA SER A 329 34.40 -24.20 51.17
C SER A 329 34.41 -25.31 52.23
N PRO A 330 33.85 -26.50 51.90
CA PRO A 330 34.78 -27.58 51.55
C PRO A 330 34.31 -28.53 50.42
N ARG A 331 35.31 -28.95 49.63
CA ARG A 331 35.60 -30.31 49.11
C ARG A 331 34.49 -31.10 48.39
N SER A 332 34.68 -31.33 47.07
CA SER A 332 35.02 -32.64 46.49
C SER A 332 35.08 -32.60 44.94
N LEU A 333 36.21 -33.05 44.39
CA LEU A 333 36.54 -33.33 42.97
C LEU A 333 35.89 -34.66 42.48
N PRO A 334 36.15 -35.18 41.26
CA PRO A 334 36.16 -34.57 39.90
C PRO A 334 35.44 -35.47 38.83
N TRP A 335 35.83 -35.31 37.54
CA TRP A 335 35.61 -36.17 36.35
C TRP A 335 34.38 -35.81 35.47
N TRP A 336 34.41 -35.61 34.14
CA TRP A 336 35.38 -35.87 33.06
C TRP A 336 35.34 -34.73 32.00
N ARG A 337 36.52 -34.40 31.45
CA ARG A 337 36.69 -33.74 30.16
C ARG A 337 36.45 -34.76 29.03
N ARG A 338 35.77 -34.37 27.94
CA ARG A 338 36.10 -34.87 26.60
C ARG A 338 36.31 -33.70 25.65
N ARG A 339 37.48 -33.72 25.02
CA ARG A 339 37.94 -32.82 23.96
C ARG A 339 37.08 -33.03 22.71
N CYS A 340 36.58 -31.95 22.13
CA CYS A 340 36.32 -31.89 20.70
C CYS A 340 37.68 -31.75 19.99
N ARG A 341 38.03 -32.73 19.16
CA ARG A 341 39.12 -32.65 18.19
C ARG A 341 38.48 -32.22 16.87
N PHE A 342 38.86 -31.04 16.38
CA PHE A 342 38.65 -30.62 15.01
C PHE A 342 39.64 -31.39 14.13
N GLU A 343 39.12 -32.16 13.17
CA GLU A 343 39.91 -32.73 12.08
C GLU A 343 39.30 -32.15 10.79
N GLN A 344 40.03 -31.23 10.15
CA GLN A 344 39.73 -30.75 8.80
C GLN A 344 40.33 -31.75 7.80
N GLN A 345 39.56 -32.16 6.79
CA GLN A 345 40.13 -32.63 5.53
C GLN A 345 39.40 -32.03 4.32
N PRO A 346 40.11 -31.89 3.18
CA PRO A 346 39.87 -30.84 2.21
C PRO A 346 39.00 -31.25 1.02
N GLN A 347 38.61 -30.21 0.28
CA GLN A 347 37.99 -30.21 -1.03
C GLN A 347 38.58 -31.23 -2.01
N GLN A 348 37.72 -31.92 -2.75
CA GLN A 348 38.02 -32.41 -4.09
C GLN A 348 36.95 -31.93 -5.07
N SER A 349 37.43 -31.13 -6.02
CA SER A 349 36.80 -30.78 -7.28
C SER A 349 36.91 -31.94 -8.26
N THR A 350 35.82 -32.29 -8.94
CA THR A 350 35.90 -32.99 -10.23
C THR A 350 34.88 -32.39 -11.20
N SER A 351 35.40 -31.73 -12.23
CA SER A 351 34.72 -31.51 -13.49
C SER A 351 34.62 -32.82 -14.26
N CYS A 352 33.52 -33.07 -14.98
CA CYS A 352 33.60 -33.81 -16.24
C CYS A 352 32.46 -33.47 -17.18
N ALA A 353 32.80 -33.52 -18.46
CA ALA A 353 32.16 -32.88 -19.59
C ALA A 353 30.88 -33.59 -20.09
N GLY A 354 30.11 -32.83 -20.87
CA GLY A 354 28.93 -33.30 -21.58
C GLY A 354 29.21 -34.35 -22.66
N ARG A 355 28.15 -35.10 -22.98
CA ARG A 355 27.94 -35.70 -24.31
C ARG A 355 26.47 -35.54 -24.70
N ALA A 356 26.27 -34.80 -25.77
CA ALA A 356 25.10 -34.93 -26.62
C ALA A 356 25.26 -36.17 -27.51
N MET A 357 24.18 -36.94 -27.70
CA MET A 357 24.03 -37.76 -28.89
C MET A 357 22.56 -37.85 -29.33
N MET A 358 22.43 -37.81 -30.66
CA MET A 358 21.24 -37.61 -31.47
C MET A 358 20.32 -38.83 -31.59
N ARG A 359 19.04 -38.50 -31.81
CA ARG A 359 18.07 -39.07 -32.77
C ARG A 359 17.62 -40.53 -32.63
N ARG A 360 16.30 -40.69 -32.49
CA ARG A 360 15.47 -41.47 -33.43
C ARG A 360 14.15 -40.75 -33.74
N ARG A 361 13.89 -40.52 -35.03
CA ARG A 361 12.56 -40.26 -35.62
C ARG A 361 11.87 -41.61 -35.84
N PHE A 362 10.56 -41.67 -35.63
CA PHE A 362 9.67 -42.47 -36.48
C PHE A 362 8.32 -41.78 -36.61
N SER A 363 7.77 -41.84 -37.82
CA SER A 363 6.58 -41.17 -38.32
C SER A 363 5.34 -42.06 -38.17
N ARG A 364 4.15 -41.46 -38.01
CA ARG A 364 3.02 -41.61 -38.95
C ARG A 364 1.81 -40.76 -38.58
N SER A 365 1.21 -40.23 -39.64
CA SER A 365 -0.01 -39.43 -39.75
C SER A 365 -1.28 -40.28 -39.63
N ARG A 366 -2.36 -39.73 -39.05
CA ARG A 366 -3.67 -39.59 -39.73
C ARG A 366 -4.76 -38.87 -38.89
N ARG A 367 -5.36 -37.88 -39.56
CA ARG A 367 -6.81 -37.64 -39.75
C ARG A 367 -7.62 -36.92 -38.65
N LEU A 368 -7.79 -35.62 -38.90
CA LEU A 368 -9.04 -34.83 -38.94
C LEU A 368 -10.30 -35.39 -38.25
N GLN A 369 -10.86 -34.58 -37.35
CA GLN A 369 -12.30 -34.29 -37.29
C GLN A 369 -12.51 -32.82 -36.88
N HIS A 370 -13.20 -32.10 -37.76
CA HIS A 370 -13.80 -30.78 -37.56
C HIS A 370 -15.02 -30.90 -36.63
N VAL A 371 -15.22 -29.90 -35.78
CA VAL A 371 -16.55 -29.45 -35.34
C VAL A 371 -16.53 -27.93 -35.40
N GLU A 372 -17.38 -27.38 -36.26
CA GLU A 372 -17.73 -25.96 -36.37
C GLU A 372 -18.68 -25.56 -35.24
N MET A 373 -18.60 -24.29 -34.81
CA MET A 373 -19.79 -23.53 -34.44
C MET A 373 -19.53 -22.05 -34.72
N GLU A 374 -20.48 -21.46 -35.46
CA GLU A 374 -20.51 -20.12 -36.03
C GLU A 374 -20.64 -19.03 -34.96
N ASP A 375 -20.14 -17.83 -35.26
CA ASP A 375 -20.80 -16.58 -34.83
C ASP A 375 -20.53 -15.45 -35.84
N ASP A 376 -21.63 -14.85 -36.25
CA ASP A 376 -21.83 -13.77 -37.21
C ASP A 376 -21.22 -12.43 -36.72
N CYS A 377 -20.59 -11.67 -37.63
CA CYS A 377 -20.71 -10.20 -37.63
C CYS A 377 -20.26 -9.60 -38.98
N SER A 378 -21.24 -9.06 -39.70
CA SER A 378 -21.11 -8.34 -40.97
C SER A 378 -20.32 -7.03 -40.84
N ALA A 379 -19.42 -6.78 -41.79
CA ALA A 379 -18.72 -5.51 -41.98
C ALA A 379 -19.30 -4.76 -43.20
N THR A 380 -19.74 -3.51 -43.00
CA THR A 380 -20.12 -2.59 -44.09
C THR A 380 -18.96 -1.64 -44.39
N ALA A 381 -18.58 -1.59 -45.66
CA ALA A 381 -17.46 -0.81 -46.19
C ALA A 381 -17.83 0.66 -46.49
N LEU A 382 -16.92 1.59 -46.19
CA LEU A 382 -16.87 2.93 -46.78
C LEU A 382 -15.42 3.27 -47.15
N SER A 383 -15.22 3.59 -48.44
CA SER A 383 -13.94 3.86 -49.11
C SER A 383 -13.39 5.26 -48.83
N PRO A 384 -12.05 5.47 -48.83
CA PRO A 384 -11.43 6.80 -49.00
C PRO A 384 -10.80 7.01 -50.40
N PRO A 385 -10.60 8.26 -50.86
CA PRO A 385 -10.11 8.61 -52.21
C PRO A 385 -8.56 8.68 -52.30
N PRO A 386 -7.96 8.88 -53.51
CA PRO A 386 -6.63 8.38 -53.86
C PRO A 386 -5.44 9.36 -53.66
N LEU A 387 -4.24 8.76 -53.78
CA LEU A 387 -2.86 9.22 -53.48
C LEU A 387 -2.19 10.16 -54.52
N ALA A 388 -1.19 10.94 -54.06
CA ALA A 388 0.07 11.28 -54.79
C ALA A 388 1.16 11.80 -53.78
N PRO A 389 2.48 11.90 -54.10
CA PRO A 389 3.45 10.84 -53.85
C PRO A 389 4.72 11.20 -53.02
N ARG A 390 5.24 10.15 -52.35
CA ARG A 390 6.64 9.78 -52.00
C ARG A 390 7.71 10.86 -51.72
N ARG A 391 8.30 10.78 -50.51
CA ARG A 391 9.77 10.67 -50.32
C ARG A 391 10.09 9.60 -49.27
N LYS A 392 10.97 8.67 -49.67
CA LYS A 392 11.57 7.60 -48.86
C LYS A 392 12.65 8.18 -47.94
N VAL A 393 12.66 7.81 -46.66
CA VAL A 393 13.91 7.44 -45.95
C VAL A 393 13.57 6.30 -44.99
N VAL A 394 14.18 5.15 -45.25
CA VAL A 394 14.19 3.96 -44.40
C VAL A 394 15.38 4.09 -43.45
N LYS A 395 15.20 3.83 -42.15
CA LYS A 395 16.23 3.23 -41.31
C LYS A 395 15.58 2.40 -40.21
N ALA A 396 15.63 1.10 -40.41
CA ALA A 396 15.47 0.07 -39.39
C ALA A 396 16.84 -0.21 -38.75
N CYS A 397 16.85 -0.50 -37.45
CA CYS A 397 17.80 -1.33 -36.69
C CYS A 397 17.07 -1.61 -35.36
N VAL A 398 16.45 -2.78 -35.17
CA VAL A 398 17.01 -4.09 -34.75
C VAL A 398 17.43 -4.11 -33.28
N SER A 399 16.78 -5.04 -32.57
CA SER A 399 16.91 -5.48 -31.19
C SER A 399 18.30 -5.97 -30.76
N CYS A 400 18.55 -5.93 -29.46
CA CYS A 400 18.85 -7.10 -28.61
C CYS A 400 18.26 -6.84 -27.22
#